data_AF-A0A414EU00-F1
#
_entry.id   AF-A0A414EU00-F1
#
_cell.length_a   1.000
_cell.length_b   1.000
_cell.length_c   1.000
_cell.angle_alpha   90.00
_cell.angle_beta   90.00
_cell.angle_gamma   90.00
#
_symmetry.space_group_name_H-M   'P 1'
#
loop_
_entity.id
_entity.type
_entity.pdbx_description
1 polymer ?
#
loop_
_entity_poly.entity_id
_entity_poly.type
_entity_poly.pdbx_seq_one_letter_code
_entity_poly.pdbx_strand_id
1 'polypeptide(L)'
;MDVDDFTQPLESVMRQERLAVYPVPLKLKDRQELFETWCKLNPRALRQIELTALAIDQRGIRVSTKYLIEKQRYEGSVKLVGVPFVDGNGTEHVYGINNTDTPLLARWLLKKHPQLNIKLRNSIYDKENNHEA
;
A
#
# COMPACT_ATOMS: atom_id res chain seq x y z
N MET A 1 25.91 -1.66 -1.66
CA MET A 1 26.87 -2.07 -2.69
C MET A 1 28.17 -2.35 -1.96
N ASP A 2 28.64 -3.60 -2.02
CA ASP A 2 30.00 -3.92 -1.58
C ASP A 2 30.90 -3.68 -2.80
N VAL A 3 31.69 -2.61 -2.75
CA VAL A 3 32.51 -2.15 -3.89
C VAL A 3 33.75 -3.03 -4.11
N ASP A 4 34.02 -3.96 -3.19
CA ASP A 4 35.19 -4.84 -3.21
C ASP A 4 34.87 -6.28 -3.70
N ASP A 5 33.59 -6.59 -3.98
CA ASP A 5 33.16 -7.90 -4.48
C ASP A 5 32.70 -7.85 -5.95
N PHE A 6 33.65 -8.08 -6.86
CA PHE A 6 33.42 -8.15 -8.30
C PHE A 6 32.75 -9.44 -8.78
N THR A 7 32.40 -10.36 -7.87
CA THR A 7 31.73 -11.62 -8.23
C THR A 7 30.20 -11.52 -8.20
N GLN A 8 29.68 -10.36 -7.80
CA GLN A 8 28.24 -10.12 -7.76
C GLN A 8 27.65 -10.14 -9.17
N PRO A 9 26.58 -10.93 -9.42
CA PRO A 9 25.87 -10.89 -10.70
C PRO A 9 25.37 -9.47 -10.99
N LEU A 10 25.51 -9.00 -12.23
CA LEU A 10 25.03 -7.67 -12.65
C LEU A 10 23.58 -7.45 -12.25
N GLU A 11 22.72 -8.47 -12.32
CA GLU A 11 21.32 -8.41 -11.88
C GLU A 11 21.18 -8.16 -10.37
N SER A 12 22.08 -8.69 -9.55
CA SER A 12 22.11 -8.46 -8.09
C SER A 12 22.56 -7.03 -7.78
N VAL A 13 23.61 -6.54 -8.47
CA VAL A 13 24.09 -5.16 -8.35
C VAL A 13 23.03 -4.18 -8.82
N MET A 14 22.41 -4.41 -9.99
CA MET A 14 21.30 -3.60 -10.49
C MET A 14 20.06 -3.67 -9.59
N ARG A 15 19.82 -4.79 -8.89
CA ARG A 15 18.72 -4.91 -7.92
C ARG A 15 19.05 -4.18 -6.61
N GLN A 16 20.32 -4.12 -6.20
CA GLN A 16 20.78 -3.34 -5.05
C GLN A 16 20.89 -1.84 -5.34
N GLU A 17 21.33 -1.44 -6.54
CA GLU A 17 21.35 -0.06 -7.03
C GLU A 17 19.92 0.44 -7.31
N ARG A 18 19.00 -0.45 -7.68
CA ARG A 18 17.56 -0.23 -7.59
C ARG A 18 17.05 -0.46 -6.17
N LEU A 19 17.62 0.21 -5.17
CA LEU A 19 16.72 0.73 -4.13
C LEU A 19 15.63 1.47 -4.90
N ALA A 20 14.38 0.99 -4.82
CA ALA A 20 13.35 1.39 -5.79
C ALA A 20 13.23 2.92 -5.82
N VAL A 21 13.73 3.52 -6.91
CA VAL A 21 13.75 4.97 -7.07
C VAL A 21 12.33 5.35 -7.47
N TYR A 22 11.56 5.85 -6.51
CA TYR A 22 10.21 6.32 -6.75
C TYR A 22 10.18 7.85 -6.77
N PRO A 23 9.74 8.49 -7.87
CA PRO A 23 9.64 9.93 -7.94
C PRO A 23 8.71 10.47 -6.84
N VAL A 24 9.05 11.64 -6.29
CA VAL A 24 8.19 12.37 -5.37
C VAL A 24 7.67 13.62 -6.09
N PRO A 25 6.34 13.83 -6.19
CA PRO A 25 5.26 13.00 -5.61
C PRO A 25 5.10 11.64 -6.30
N LEU A 26 4.78 10.61 -5.51
CA LEU A 26 4.59 9.22 -5.99
C LEU A 26 3.54 9.16 -7.11
N LYS A 27 3.90 8.51 -8.23
CA LYS A 27 2.92 8.19 -9.28
C LYS A 27 1.96 7.09 -8.78
N LEU A 28 0.87 6.92 -9.52
CA LEU A 28 -0.18 5.96 -9.20
C LEU A 28 0.35 4.53 -9.04
N LYS A 29 1.13 4.06 -10.03
CA LYS A 29 1.70 2.70 -10.07
C LYS A 29 2.72 2.49 -8.95
N ASP A 30 3.63 3.44 -8.78
CA ASP A 30 4.61 3.44 -7.68
C ASP A 30 3.92 3.32 -6.31
N ARG A 31 2.82 4.04 -6.11
CA ARG A 31 2.03 3.95 -4.87
C ARG A 31 1.35 2.59 -4.71
N GLN A 32 0.86 1.97 -5.78
CA GLN A 32 0.32 0.60 -5.75
C GLN A 32 1.40 -0.40 -5.34
N GLU A 33 2.59 -0.34 -5.93
CA GLU A 33 3.71 -1.23 -5.61
C GLU A 33 4.15 -1.10 -4.14
N LEU A 34 4.29 0.15 -3.67
CA LEU A 34 4.61 0.44 -2.28
C LEU A 34 3.51 -0.05 -1.33
N PHE A 35 2.24 0.12 -1.69
CA PHE A 35 1.12 -0.41 -0.92
C PHE A 35 1.13 -1.94 -0.86
N GLU A 36 1.36 -2.63 -1.97
CA GLU A 36 1.46 -4.09 -2.00
C GLU A 36 2.62 -4.61 -1.15
N THR A 37 3.75 -3.93 -1.20
CA THR A 37 4.92 -4.24 -0.36
C THR A 37 4.59 -4.01 1.11
N TRP A 38 3.93 -2.90 1.44
CA TRP A 38 3.48 -2.60 2.78
C TRP A 38 2.51 -3.68 3.29
N CYS A 39 1.59 -4.15 2.44
CA CYS A 39 0.68 -5.25 2.76
C CYS A 39 1.42 -6.54 3.13
N LYS A 40 2.47 -6.89 2.38
CA LYS A 40 3.30 -8.08 2.64
C LYS A 40 4.06 -7.97 3.97
N LEU A 41 4.55 -6.78 4.31
CA LEU A 41 5.28 -6.53 5.55
C LEU A 41 4.37 -6.42 6.79
N ASN A 42 3.07 -6.10 6.60
CA ASN A 42 2.14 -5.82 7.70
C ASN A 42 0.92 -6.77 7.74
N PRO A 43 1.08 -8.10 7.70
CA PRO A 43 -0.05 -9.04 7.62
C PRO A 43 -0.95 -8.98 8.86
N ARG A 44 -0.38 -8.73 10.04
CA ARG A 44 -1.14 -8.62 11.30
C ARG A 44 -2.02 -7.36 11.34
N ALA A 45 -1.50 -6.23 10.87
CA ALA A 45 -2.26 -4.99 10.78
C ALA A 45 -3.41 -5.13 9.76
N LEU A 46 -3.13 -5.73 8.59
CA LEU A 46 -4.17 -6.04 7.61
C LEU A 46 -5.25 -6.96 8.17
N ARG A 47 -4.89 -7.95 8.97
CA ARG A 47 -5.86 -8.83 9.61
C ARG A 47 -6.76 -8.07 10.59
N GLN A 48 -6.22 -7.14 11.39
CA GLN A 48 -7.03 -6.29 12.28
C GLN A 48 -7.99 -5.38 11.51
N ILE A 49 -7.49 -4.77 10.43
CA ILE A 49 -8.30 -3.94 9.53
C ILE A 49 -9.44 -4.75 8.91
N GLU A 50 -9.13 -5.94 8.38
CA GLU A 50 -10.10 -6.86 7.77
C GLU A 50 -11.19 -7.27 8.76
N LEU A 51 -10.81 -7.71 9.97
CA LEU A 51 -11.78 -8.11 11.00
C LEU A 51 -12.67 -6.94 11.43
N THR A 52 -12.12 -5.74 11.52
CA THR A 52 -12.89 -4.53 11.83
C THR A 52 -13.88 -4.21 10.72
N ALA A 53 -13.46 -4.31 9.45
CA ALA A 53 -14.34 -4.11 8.31
C ALA A 53 -15.52 -5.08 8.32
N LEU A 54 -15.26 -6.37 8.54
CA LEU A 54 -16.29 -7.41 8.63
C LEU A 54 -17.25 -7.17 9.80
N ALA A 55 -16.75 -6.76 10.96
CA ALA A 55 -17.59 -6.47 12.12
C ALA A 55 -18.50 -5.26 11.92
N ILE A 56 -18.05 -4.25 11.17
CA ILE A 56 -18.87 -3.09 10.80
C ILE A 56 -19.97 -3.51 9.81
N ASP A 57 -19.60 -4.27 8.79
CA ASP A 57 -20.51 -4.75 7.75
C ASP A 57 -21.60 -5.67 8.33
N GLN A 58 -21.25 -6.57 9.25
CA GLN A 58 -22.19 -7.45 9.94
C GLN A 58 -23.26 -6.68 10.75
N ARG A 59 -22.97 -5.44 11.16
CA ARG A 59 -23.94 -4.55 11.81
C ARG A 59 -24.84 -3.80 10.82
N GLY A 60 -24.71 -4.07 9.52
CA GLY A 60 -25.42 -3.36 8.46
C GLY A 60 -24.90 -1.93 8.21
N ILE A 61 -23.74 -1.58 8.77
CA ILE A 61 -23.16 -0.24 8.66
C ILE A 61 -22.22 -0.21 7.46
N ARG A 62 -22.24 0.91 6.72
CA ARG A 62 -21.28 1.13 5.64
C ARG A 62 -19.85 1.16 6.16
N VAL A 63 -18.96 0.40 5.53
CA VAL A 63 -17.53 0.37 5.86
C VAL A 63 -16.82 1.57 5.23
N SER A 64 -16.15 2.36 6.05
CA SER A 64 -15.31 3.50 5.63
C SER A 64 -13.84 3.13 5.74
N THR A 65 -13.13 3.04 4.62
CA THR A 65 -11.69 2.71 4.63
C THR A 65 -10.83 3.81 5.23
N LYS A 66 -11.24 5.08 5.13
CA LYS A 66 -10.61 6.19 5.87
C LYS A 66 -10.67 5.93 7.39
N TYR A 67 -11.85 5.54 7.89
CA TYR A 67 -12.01 5.20 9.31
C TYR A 67 -11.12 4.03 9.71
N LEU A 68 -11.02 2.98 8.88
CA LEU A 68 -10.15 1.83 9.18
C LEU A 68 -8.67 2.22 9.28
N ILE A 69 -8.19 3.11 8.39
CA ILE A 69 -6.80 3.62 8.43
C ILE A 69 -6.57 4.46 9.70
N GLU A 70 -7.49 5.35 10.02
CA GLU A 70 -7.40 6.19 11.23
C GLU A 70 -7.47 5.34 12.51
N LYS A 71 -8.37 4.37 12.56
CA LYS A 71 -8.47 3.43 13.68
C LYS A 71 -7.19 2.63 13.84
N GLN A 72 -6.60 2.10 12.76
CA GLN A 72 -5.31 1.40 12.86
C GLN A 72 -4.20 2.34 13.34
N ARG A 73 -4.22 3.62 12.95
CA ARG A 73 -3.22 4.61 13.34
C ARG A 73 -3.29 4.98 14.83
N TYR A 74 -4.50 5.15 15.36
CA TYR A 74 -4.69 5.65 16.73
C TYR A 74 -4.96 4.55 17.76
N GLU A 75 -5.61 3.46 17.35
CA GLU A 75 -6.07 2.37 18.22
C GLU A 75 -5.41 1.02 17.88
N GLY A 76 -4.58 0.95 16.83
CA GLY A 76 -3.93 -0.27 16.40
C GLY A 76 -2.92 -0.77 17.44
N SER A 77 -3.00 -2.05 17.80
CA SER A 77 -2.09 -2.68 18.75
C SER A 77 -0.87 -3.34 18.12
N VAL A 78 -0.70 -3.22 16.81
CA VAL A 78 0.39 -3.83 16.04
C VAL A 78 1.38 -2.77 15.58
N LYS A 79 2.67 -3.01 15.81
CA LYS A 79 3.75 -2.18 15.26
C LYS A 79 3.75 -2.25 13.74
N LEU A 80 3.60 -1.09 13.10
CA LEU A 80 3.65 -0.97 11.64
C LEU A 80 5.09 -0.90 11.14
N VAL A 81 5.36 -1.56 10.02
CA VAL A 81 6.63 -1.53 9.29
C VAL A 81 6.42 -0.69 8.04
N GLY A 82 7.14 0.43 7.93
CA GLY A 82 7.15 1.23 6.73
C GLY A 82 8.00 0.60 5.62
N VAL A 83 7.73 0.96 4.37
CA VAL A 83 8.51 0.51 3.21
C VAL A 83 9.52 1.60 2.86
N PRO A 84 10.83 1.39 3.07
CA PRO A 84 11.83 2.37 2.68
C PRO A 84 11.92 2.49 1.15
N PHE A 85 12.09 3.71 0.65
CA PHE A 85 12.39 3.98 -0.75
C PHE A 85 13.24 5.23 -0.92
N VAL A 86 13.82 5.42 -2.09
CA VAL A 86 14.65 6.58 -2.40
C VAL A 86 13.98 7.37 -3.52
N ASP A 87 14.04 8.70 -3.48
CA ASP A 87 13.52 9.54 -4.57
C ASP A 87 14.57 9.83 -5.65
N GLY A 88 14.16 10.53 -6.71
CA GLY A 88 15.05 10.90 -7.82
C GLY A 88 16.22 11.82 -7.43
N ASN A 89 16.20 12.40 -6.23
CA ASN A 89 17.27 13.25 -5.69
C ASN A 89 18.17 12.48 -4.72
N GLY A 90 17.97 11.17 -4.54
CA GLY A 90 18.71 10.35 -3.59
C GLY A 90 18.24 10.51 -2.13
N THR A 91 17.10 11.15 -1.88
CA THR A 91 16.57 11.31 -0.51
C THR A 91 15.83 10.05 -0.08
N GLU A 92 16.14 9.55 1.11
CA GLU A 92 15.43 8.41 1.70
C GLU A 92 14.07 8.82 2.25
N HIS A 93 13.06 8.00 1.95
CA HIS A 93 11.69 8.14 2.39
C HIS A 93 11.18 6.82 2.96
N VAL A 94 10.11 6.90 3.76
CA VAL A 94 9.44 5.71 4.28
C VAL A 94 7.95 5.78 3.95
N TYR A 95 7.49 4.87 3.10
CA TYR A 95 6.07 4.73 2.80
C TYR A 95 5.32 4.05 3.95
N GLY A 96 4.20 4.64 4.35
CA GLY A 96 3.22 4.06 5.25
C GLY A 96 1.81 4.49 4.85
N ILE A 97 0.84 3.62 5.10
CA ILE A 97 -0.55 3.87 4.70
C ILE A 97 -1.10 5.14 5.35
N ASN A 98 -1.82 5.93 4.57
CA ASN A 98 -2.47 7.15 5.01
C ASN A 98 -3.81 7.36 4.29
N ASN A 99 -4.51 8.44 4.61
CA ASN A 99 -5.86 8.68 4.12
C ASN A 99 -5.95 8.79 2.58
N THR A 100 -4.84 9.06 1.87
CA THR A 100 -4.82 9.06 0.41
C THR A 100 -4.83 7.65 -0.19
N ASP A 101 -4.49 6.63 0.61
CA ASP A 101 -4.51 5.20 0.22
C ASP A 101 -5.89 4.55 0.43
N THR A 102 -6.89 5.32 0.86
CA THR A 102 -8.30 4.90 1.01
C THR A 102 -8.81 4.05 -0.17
N PRO A 103 -8.54 4.42 -1.45
CA PRO A 103 -8.98 3.61 -2.60
C PRO A 103 -8.21 2.29 -2.75
N LEU A 104 -6.92 2.25 -2.40
CA LEU A 104 -6.10 1.03 -2.45
C LEU A 104 -6.57 0.03 -1.40
N LEU A 105 -6.80 0.49 -0.18
CA LEU A 105 -7.34 -0.36 0.90
C LEU A 105 -8.75 -0.87 0.57
N ALA A 106 -9.59 -0.03 -0.04
CA ALA A 106 -10.93 -0.44 -0.46
C ALA A 106 -10.89 -1.57 -1.48
N ARG A 107 -10.03 -1.46 -2.51
CA ARG A 107 -9.85 -2.53 -3.50
C ARG A 107 -9.26 -3.80 -2.89
N TRP A 108 -8.30 -3.66 -1.96
CA TRP A 108 -7.74 -4.81 -1.25
C TRP A 108 -8.80 -5.58 -0.45
N LEU A 109 -9.69 -4.87 0.26
CA LEU A 109 -10.80 -5.47 1.00
C LEU A 109 -11.83 -6.12 0.07
N LEU A 110 -12.24 -5.42 -0.98
CA LEU A 110 -13.24 -5.94 -1.94
C LEU A 110 -12.73 -7.14 -2.75
N LYS A 111 -11.42 -7.22 -3.03
CA LYS A 111 -10.81 -8.41 -3.65
C LYS A 111 -10.95 -9.65 -2.77
N LYS A 112 -10.98 -9.50 -1.44
CA LYS A 112 -11.12 -10.60 -0.48
C LYS A 112 -12.57 -10.87 -0.09
N HIS A 113 -13.36 -9.81 0.05
CA HIS A 113 -14.76 -9.85 0.48
C HIS A 113 -15.60 -8.97 -0.46
N PRO A 114 -15.99 -9.49 -1.64
CA PRO A 114 -16.69 -8.71 -2.66
C PRO A 114 -18.02 -8.10 -2.21
N GLN A 115 -18.63 -8.67 -1.17
CA GLN A 115 -19.93 -8.28 -0.61
C GLN A 115 -19.85 -7.18 0.45
N LEU A 116 -18.65 -6.77 0.88
CA LEU A 116 -18.50 -5.69 1.87
C LEU A 116 -19.18 -4.41 1.39
N ASN A 117 -19.94 -3.76 2.26
CA ASN A 117 -20.59 -2.48 2.00
C ASN A 117 -19.59 -1.31 1.98
N ILE A 118 -18.71 -1.30 0.99
CA ILE A 118 -17.74 -0.24 0.70
C ILE A 118 -18.16 0.43 -0.62
N LYS A 119 -18.45 1.74 -0.60
CA LYS A 119 -18.60 2.49 -1.86
C LYS A 119 -17.25 3.03 -2.32
N LEU A 120 -16.80 2.56 -3.48
CA LEU A 120 -15.72 3.18 -4.24
C LEU A 120 -16.23 4.54 -4.76
N ARG A 121 -15.49 5.62 -4.50
CA ARG A 121 -15.67 6.88 -5.23
C ARG A 121 -14.86 6.80 -6.52
N ASN A 122 -15.31 7.49 -7.58
CA ASN A 122 -14.52 7.72 -8.79
C ASN A 122 -13.11 8.16 -8.38
N SER A 123 -12.15 7.27 -8.57
CA SER A 123 -10.80 7.40 -8.11
C SER A 123 -9.86 7.52 -9.29
N ILE A 124 -8.69 8.14 -9.08
CA ILE A 124 -7.63 8.21 -10.09
C ILE A 124 -7.22 6.82 -10.62
N TYR A 125 -7.42 5.79 -9.81
CA TYR A 125 -7.16 4.38 -10.16
C TYR A 125 -8.24 3.76 -11.07
N ASP A 126 -9.40 4.40 -11.28
CA ASP A 126 -10.46 3.86 -12.17
C ASP A 126 -10.24 4.26 -13.64
N LYS A 127 -9.34 5.20 -13.93
CA LYS A 127 -9.12 5.74 -15.28
C LYS A 127 -8.24 4.86 -16.18
N GLU A 128 -7.48 3.91 -15.64
CA GLU A 128 -6.59 3.06 -16.45
C GLU A 128 -7.33 1.99 -17.27
N ASN A 129 -8.62 1.72 -17.01
CA ASN A 129 -9.41 0.73 -17.77
C ASN A 129 -10.12 1.30 -19.02
N ASN A 130 -10.02 2.60 -19.32
CA ASN A 130 -10.76 3.23 -20.41
C ASN A 130 -9.93 3.51 -21.68
N HIS A 131 -8.77 2.87 -21.85
CA HIS A 131 -7.91 3.02 -23.04
C HIS A 131 -7.69 1.72 -23.84
N GLU A 132 -8.60 0.77 -23.72
CA GLU A 132 -8.76 -0.33 -24.68
C GLU A 132 -10.23 -0.43 -25.09
N ALA A 133 -10.61 0.32 -26.12
CA ALA A 133 -11.80 0.10 -26.95
C ALA A 133 -11.59 0.76 -28.32
#